data_AF-A0A9D5YPB9-F1
#
_entry.id   AF-A0A9D5YPB9-F1
#
_cell.length_a   1.000
_cell.length_b   1.000
_cell.length_c   1.000
_cell.angle_alpha   90.00
_cell.angle_beta   90.00
_cell.angle_gamma   90.00
#
_symmetry.space_group_name_H-M   'P 1'
#
loop_
_entity.id
_entity.type
_entity.pdbx_description
1 polymer ?
#
loop_
_entity_poly.entity_id
_entity_poly.type
_entity_poly.pdbx_seq_one_letter_code
_entity_poly.pdbx_strand_id
1 'polypeptide(L)' 'KILSQTPMNRFGEVEELVGTLLWLLCPEASSFVNGTVIPVDGGFSAYSGV' A
#
# COMPACT_ATOMS: atom_id res chain seq x y z
N LYS A 1 -6.32 -9.86 -16.04
CA LYS A 1 -4.87 -9.61 -16.22
C LYS A 1 -4.27 -8.86 -15.04
N ILE A 2 -4.88 -7.76 -14.55
CA ILE A 2 -4.43 -7.05 -13.33
C ILE A 2 -4.72 -7.86 -12.06
N LEU A 3 -5.95 -8.35 -11.89
CA LEU A 3 -6.32 -9.15 -10.70
C LEU A 3 -5.47 -10.43 -10.55
N SER A 4 -5.18 -11.11 -11.66
CA SER A 4 -4.28 -12.28 -11.68
C SER A 4 -2.82 -11.95 -11.31
N GLN A 5 -2.46 -10.67 -11.29
CA GLN A 5 -1.15 -10.17 -10.88
C GLN A 5 -1.20 -9.44 -9.52
N THR A 6 -2.38 -9.37 -8.89
CA THR A 6 -2.57 -8.77 -7.58
C THR A 6 -2.75 -9.92 -6.58
N PRO A 7 -1.77 -10.20 -5.69
CA PRO A 7 -1.84 -11.32 -4.75
C PRO A 7 -3.12 -11.34 -3.89
N MET A 8 -3.63 -10.18 -3.50
CA MET A 8 -4.89 -10.07 -2.75
C MET A 8 -6.14 -10.37 -3.58
N ASN A 9 -6.01 -10.58 -4.90
CA ASN A 9 -7.04 -11.00 -5.85
C ASN A 9 -8.34 -10.17 -5.81
N ARG A 10 -8.21 -8.87 -5.54
CA ARG A 10 -9.29 -7.89 -5.61
C ARG A 10 -8.73 -6.52 -5.95
N PHE A 11 -9.61 -5.62 -6.35
CA PHE A 11 -9.29 -4.21 -6.35
C PHE A 11 -9.32 -3.65 -4.92
N GLY A 12 -8.53 -2.62 -4.69
CA GLY A 12 -8.60 -1.83 -3.48
C GLY A 12 -9.78 -0.87 -3.52
N GLU A 13 -10.29 -0.52 -2.35
CA GLU A 13 -11.26 0.56 -2.18
C GLU A 13 -10.55 1.85 -1.74
N VAL A 14 -11.16 3.01 -1.99
CA VAL A 14 -10.53 4.33 -1.73
C VAL A 14 -10.21 4.51 -0.24
N GLU A 15 -11.04 3.94 0.63
CA GLU A 15 -10.92 4.00 2.08
C GLU A 15 -9.64 3.33 2.60
N GLU A 16 -9.08 2.38 1.84
CA GLU A 16 -7.87 1.66 2.23
C GLU A 16 -6.61 2.53 2.16
N LEU A 17 -6.65 3.67 1.47
CA LEU A 17 -5.56 4.66 1.46
C LEU A 17 -5.47 5.46 2.75
N VAL A 18 -6.59 5.60 3.47
CA VAL A 18 -6.71 6.48 4.64
C VAL A 18 -5.80 6.00 5.78
N GLY A 19 -5.67 4.68 5.97
CA GLY A 19 -4.82 4.12 7.02
C GLY A 19 -3.36 4.53 6.89
N THR A 20 -2.77 4.38 5.70
CA THR A 20 -1.38 4.77 5.42
C THR A 20 -1.19 6.27 5.52
N LEU A 21 -2.16 7.07 5.07
CA LEU A 21 -2.12 8.53 5.22
C LEU A 21 -2.10 8.94 6.71
N LEU A 22 -3.01 8.38 7.52
CA LEU A 22 -3.07 8.68 8.95
C LEU A 22 -1.80 8.24 9.67
N TRP A 23 -1.23 7.08 9.31
CA TRP A 23 0.07 6.64 9.83
C TRP A 23 1.19 7.62 9.47
N LEU A 24 1.26 8.08 8.20
CA LEU A 24 2.26 9.07 7.77
C LEU A 24 2.11 10.39 8.53
N LEU A 25 0.88 10.82 8.84
CA LEU A 25 0.60 12.04 9.58
C LEU A 25 0.79 11.93 11.10
N CYS A 26 0.96 10.72 11.65
CA CYS A 26 1.05 10.47 13.09
C CYS A 26 2.52 10.53 13.58
N PRO A 27 2.96 11.59 14.30
CA PRO A 27 4.35 11.72 14.72
C PRO A 27 4.83 10.57 15.59
N GLU A 28 3.96 10.05 16.47
CA GLU A 28 4.30 8.93 17.36
C GLU A 28 4.55 7.64 16.58
N ALA A 29 3.94 7.48 15.40
CA ALA A 29 4.04 6.28 14.58
C ALA A 29 5.06 6.38 13.43
N SER A 30 5.39 7.60 12.98
CA SER A 30 6.19 7.82 11.77
C SER A 30 7.27 8.92 11.90
N SER A 31 7.59 9.41 13.10
CA SER A 31 8.55 10.53 13.32
C SER A 31 9.92 10.42 12.65
N PHE A 32 10.38 9.22 12.32
CA PHE A 32 11.66 9.00 11.63
C PHE A 32 11.52 8.40 10.23
N VAL A 33 10.29 8.36 9.70
CA VAL A 33 10.00 7.90 8.34
C VAL A 33 10.03 9.11 7.41
N ASN A 34 11.01 9.15 6.51
CA ASN A 34 11.13 10.21 5.51
C ASN A 34 11.72 9.65 4.20
N GLY A 35 11.44 10.32 3.07
CA GLY A 35 12.00 9.97 1.76
C GLY A 35 11.56 8.63 1.18
N THR A 36 10.46 8.06 1.67
CA THR A 36 9.96 6.74 1.26
C THR A 36 8.69 6.83 0.42
N VAL A 37 8.44 5.79 -0.38
CA VAL A 37 7.18 5.57 -1.11
C VAL A 37 6.57 4.27 -0.58
N ILE A 38 5.37 4.35 -0.01
CA ILE A 38 4.67 3.20 0.58
C ILE A 38 3.62 2.70 -0.41
N PRO A 39 3.76 1.50 -1.00
CA PRO A 39 2.75 0.94 -1.88
C PRO A 39 1.53 0.46 -1.08
N VAL A 40 0.34 0.86 -1.55
CA VAL A 40 -0.96 0.38 -1.05
C VAL A 40 -1.70 -0.21 -2.25
N ASP A 41 -1.30 -1.42 -2.66
CA ASP A 41 -1.61 -1.94 -3.99
C ASP A 41 -2.04 -3.42 -4.03
N GLY A 42 -2.38 -3.99 -2.87
CA GLY A 42 -2.78 -5.40 -2.79
C GLY A 42 -1.67 -6.40 -3.09
N GLY A 43 -0.40 -5.97 -3.04
CA GLY A 43 0.79 -6.78 -3.32
C GLY A 43 1.20 -6.77 -4.79
N PHE A 44 0.58 -5.94 -5.63
CA PHE A 44 0.82 -5.91 -7.07
C PHE A 44 2.30 -5.64 -7.40
N SER A 45 2.92 -4.65 -6.76
CA SER A 45 4.33 -4.30 -7.00
C SER A 45 5.32 -5.34 -6.48
N ALA A 46 4.89 -6.24 -5.59
CA ALA A 46 5.72 -7.31 -5.06
C ALA A 46 5.59 -8.61 -5.86
N TYR A 47 4.62 -8.71 -6.78
CA TYR A 47 4.40 -9.92 -7.56
C TYR A 47 5.41 -10.05 -8.71
N SER A 48 6.13 -11.17 -8.76
CA SER A 48 7.15 -11.47 -9.78
C SER A 48 6.57 -11.81 -11.16
N GLY A 49 5.27 -12.10 -11.26
CA GLY A 49 4.65 -12.54 -12.51
C GLY A 49 4.75 -14.04 -12.78
N VAL A 50 5.36 -14.81 -11.86
CA VAL A 50 5.57 -16.28 -11.93
C VAL A 50 5.21 -16.95 -10.61
#